data_AF-A0A956EGZ4-F1
#
_entry.id   AF-A0A956EGZ4-F1
#
_cell.length_a   1.000
_cell.length_b   1.000
_cell.length_c   1.000
_cell.angle_alpha   90.00
_cell.angle_beta   90.00
_cell.angle_gamma   90.00
#
_symmetry.space_group_name_H-M   'P 1'
#
loop_
_entity.id
_entity.type
_entity.pdbx_description
1 polymer ?
#
loop_
_entity_poly.entity_id
_entity_poly.type
_entity_poly.pdbx_seq_one_letter_code
_entity_poly.pdbx_strand_id
1 'polypeptide(L)'
;MPIIRPKLSRRAFITGIGGAVVALPFLESLLPRGKEARAAAERPRFAVFVRQANGVAQADGDEPERFWPSALGPVTYESLTTTDSDRAVAELADFADKLLMVRGTRFAFPGNGCGHSGGGNQVLTAAKVSDTPSGAGSLAMGESIDNRIARELQPPGV
;
A
#
# COMPACT_ATOMS: atom_id res chain seq x y z
N MET A 1 55.59 -3.95 -41.51
CA MET A 1 54.87 -2.67 -41.56
C MET A 1 54.83 -2.08 -40.16
N PRO A 2 55.45 -0.91 -39.90
CA PRO A 2 55.34 -0.27 -38.59
C PRO A 2 54.01 0.48 -38.48
N ILE A 3 53.29 0.25 -37.37
CA ILE A 3 52.05 0.96 -37.02
C ILE A 3 52.43 2.36 -36.55
N ILE A 4 52.11 3.38 -37.35
CA ILE A 4 52.29 4.79 -36.97
C ILE A 4 51.21 5.14 -35.94
N ARG A 5 51.60 5.27 -34.67
CA ARG A 5 50.70 5.83 -33.65
C ARG A 5 50.68 7.36 -33.80
N PRO A 6 49.52 7.99 -34.07
CA PRO A 6 49.45 9.44 -34.12
C PRO A 6 49.82 10.01 -32.75
N LYS A 7 50.87 10.84 -32.70
CA LYS A 7 51.22 11.59 -31.49
C LYS A 7 50.19 12.70 -31.31
N LEU A 8 49.41 12.63 -30.22
CA LEU A 8 48.50 13.71 -29.86
C LEU A 8 49.30 15.01 -29.68
N SER A 9 49.04 16.01 -30.50
CA SER A 9 49.72 17.30 -30.34
C SER A 9 49.16 18.05 -29.14
N ARG A 10 50.00 18.80 -28.43
CA ARG A 10 49.55 19.67 -27.31
C ARG A 10 48.41 20.58 -27.73
N ARG A 11 48.42 21.10 -28.97
CA ARG A 11 47.34 21.91 -29.53
C ARG A 11 46.04 21.11 -29.62
N ALA A 12 46.07 19.90 -30.17
CA ALA A 12 44.88 19.06 -30.27
C ALA A 12 44.28 18.73 -28.89
N PHE A 13 45.13 18.49 -27.89
CA PHE A 13 44.70 18.28 -26.51
C PHE A 13 44.02 19.51 -25.90
N ILE A 14 44.65 20.69 -26.01
CA ILE A 14 44.11 21.93 -25.45
C ILE A 14 42.82 22.35 -26.16
N THR A 15 42.75 22.20 -27.49
CA THR A 15 41.53 22.46 -28.27
C THR A 15 40.41 21.49 -27.88
N GLY A 16 40.72 20.21 -27.63
CA GLY A 16 39.74 19.23 -27.15
C GLY A 16 39.17 19.58 -25.78
N ILE A 17 40.03 19.90 -24.81
CA ILE A 17 39.60 20.29 -23.46
C ILE A 17 38.84 21.61 -23.48
N GLY A 18 39.35 22.63 -24.18
CA GLY A 18 38.69 23.93 -24.30
C GLY A 18 37.32 23.80 -24.96
N GLY A 19 37.19 22.95 -25.99
CA GLY A 19 35.91 22.64 -26.62
C GLY A 19 34.93 21.96 -25.66
N ALA A 20 35.37 20.97 -24.90
CA ALA A 20 34.53 20.28 -23.92
C ALA A 20 34.04 21.23 -22.81
N VAL A 21 34.92 22.07 -22.26
CA VAL A 21 34.59 23.02 -21.19
C VAL A 21 33.54 24.05 -21.63
N VAL A 22 33.52 24.44 -22.91
CA VAL A 22 32.52 25.36 -23.45
C VAL A 22 31.24 24.63 -23.88
N ALA A 23 31.37 23.45 -24.49
CA ALA A 23 30.23 22.71 -25.06
C ALA A 23 29.34 22.07 -23.99
N LEU A 24 29.90 21.56 -22.88
CA LEU A 24 29.13 20.94 -21.80
C LEU A 24 28.08 21.87 -21.17
N PRO A 25 28.41 23.08 -20.67
CA PRO A 25 27.42 23.99 -20.10
C PRO A 25 26.43 24.50 -21.16
N PHE A 26 26.87 24.61 -22.42
CA PHE A 26 25.97 24.96 -23.53
C PHE A 26 24.95 23.84 -23.80
N LEU A 27 25.35 22.57 -23.79
CA LEU A 27 24.45 21.42 -23.93
C LEU A 27 23.46 21.35 -22.76
N GLU A 28 23.89 21.65 -21.54
CA GLU A 28 23.00 21.78 -20.38
C GLU A 28 21.97 22.91 -20.56
N SER A 29 22.34 24.00 -21.24
CA SER A 29 21.43 25.11 -21.53
C SER A 29 20.34 24.76 -22.56
N LEU A 30 20.58 23.74 -23.40
CA LEU A 30 19.62 23.24 -24.39
C LEU A 30 18.64 22.22 -23.79
N LEU A 31 18.89 21.73 -22.58
CA LEU A 31 17.92 20.89 -21.87
C LEU A 31 16.69 21.74 -21.51
N PRO A 32 15.47 21.21 -21.72
CA PRO A 32 14.26 21.89 -21.28
C PRO A 32 14.35 22.22 -19.79
N ARG A 33 14.29 23.52 -19.45
CA ARG A 33 14.25 23.99 -18.06
C ARG A 33 13.10 23.27 -17.33
N GLY A 34 13.43 22.54 -16.26
CA GLY A 34 12.45 21.76 -15.48
C GLY A 34 12.58 20.24 -15.58
N LYS A 35 13.51 19.70 -16.39
CA LYS A 35 13.87 18.26 -16.42
C LYS A 35 15.00 17.89 -15.45
N GLU A 36 15.06 18.53 -14.28
CA GLU A 36 15.76 17.92 -13.16
C GLU A 36 15.05 16.61 -12.83
N ALA A 37 15.79 15.57 -12.45
CA ALA A 37 15.22 14.37 -11.86
C ALA A 37 14.61 14.76 -10.51
N ARG A 38 13.41 15.34 -10.54
CA ARG A 38 12.62 15.60 -9.35
C ARG A 38 12.23 14.25 -8.79
N ALA A 39 12.51 14.01 -7.52
CA ALA A 39 11.81 12.97 -6.77
C ALA A 39 10.31 13.16 -7.06
N ALA A 40 9.60 12.08 -7.40
CA ALA A 40 8.21 12.13 -7.80
C ALA A 40 7.44 13.07 -6.87
N ALA A 41 6.85 14.13 -7.43
CA ALA A 41 6.16 15.17 -6.66
C ALA A 41 4.97 14.59 -5.87
N GLU A 42 4.42 13.47 -6.32
CA GLU A 42 3.42 12.71 -5.61
C GLU A 42 4.05 11.83 -4.54
N ARG A 43 3.96 12.29 -3.29
CA ARG A 43 3.79 11.37 -2.17
C ARG A 43 2.29 11.05 -2.09
N PRO A 44 1.81 9.95 -2.68
CA PRO A 44 0.41 9.59 -2.53
C PRO A 44 0.10 9.45 -1.04
N ARG A 45 -0.88 10.24 -0.58
CA ARG A 45 -1.35 10.21 0.80
C ARG A 45 -2.43 9.16 0.87
N PHE A 46 -2.13 8.05 1.54
CA PHE A 46 -3.10 7.00 1.77
C PHE A 46 -3.71 7.18 3.16
N ALA A 47 -5.00 6.89 3.28
CA ALA A 47 -5.65 6.70 4.56
C ALA A 47 -5.97 5.21 4.69
N VAL A 48 -5.62 4.62 5.83
CA VAL A 48 -5.97 3.23 6.15
C VAL A 48 -7.04 3.28 7.23
N PHE A 49 -8.21 2.74 6.92
CA PHE A 49 -9.31 2.61 7.87
C PHE A 49 -9.40 1.16 8.30
N VAL A 50 -9.22 0.92 9.59
CA VAL A 50 -9.31 -0.43 10.18
C VAL A 50 -10.51 -0.45 11.11
N ARG A 51 -11.60 -1.09 10.68
CA ARG A 51 -12.76 -1.36 11.55
C ARG A 51 -12.48 -2.62 12.36
N GLN A 52 -12.39 -2.48 13.68
CA GLN A 52 -12.21 -3.60 14.58
C GLN A 52 -13.55 -4.29 14.88
N ALA A 53 -13.45 -5.61 15.09
CA ALA A 53 -14.52 -6.54 15.46
C ALA A 53 -15.50 -6.94 14.34
N ASN A 54 -15.93 -8.21 14.36
CA ASN A 54 -16.93 -8.87 13.49
C ASN A 54 -16.86 -8.71 11.95
N GLY A 55 -15.91 -7.95 11.40
CA GLY A 55 -15.77 -7.78 9.95
C GLY A 55 -16.98 -7.10 9.33
N VAL A 56 -17.48 -7.68 8.23
CA VAL A 56 -18.59 -7.20 7.42
C VAL A 56 -19.80 -8.11 7.56
N ALA A 57 -20.99 -7.63 7.16
CA ALA A 57 -22.23 -8.42 7.19
C ALA A 57 -22.21 -9.52 6.12
N GLN A 58 -21.55 -10.62 6.44
CA GLN A 58 -21.44 -11.82 5.61
C GLN A 58 -22.44 -12.89 6.04
N ALA A 59 -22.69 -13.86 5.16
CA ALA A 59 -23.58 -14.97 5.49
C ALA A 59 -23.06 -15.80 6.67
N ASP A 60 -23.93 -16.09 7.64
CA ASP A 60 -23.64 -16.99 8.77
C ASP A 60 -24.94 -17.61 9.31
N GLY A 61 -25.03 -18.94 9.32
CA GLY A 61 -26.26 -19.65 9.67
C GLY A 61 -27.44 -19.24 8.78
N ASP A 62 -28.46 -18.64 9.39
CA ASP A 62 -29.67 -18.14 8.70
C ASP A 62 -29.52 -16.71 8.17
N GLU A 63 -28.42 -16.01 8.48
CA GLU A 63 -28.15 -14.67 7.94
C GLU A 63 -27.65 -14.76 6.49
N PRO A 64 -28.25 -14.01 5.55
CA PRO A 64 -27.80 -13.99 4.16
C PRO A 64 -26.51 -13.18 4.00
N GLU A 65 -25.80 -13.39 2.89
CA GLU A 65 -24.68 -12.54 2.51
C GLU A 65 -25.20 -11.13 2.23
N ARG A 66 -24.66 -10.09 2.86
CA ARG A 66 -25.13 -8.70 2.68
C ARG A 66 -24.03 -7.73 2.29
N PHE A 67 -22.77 -8.16 2.21
CA PHE A 67 -21.66 -7.26 1.91
C PHE A 67 -20.93 -7.61 0.62
N TRP A 68 -20.55 -8.87 0.44
CA TRP A 68 -19.68 -9.27 -0.67
C TRP A 68 -20.44 -9.44 -1.99
N PRO A 69 -19.81 -9.08 -3.13
CA PRO A 69 -20.30 -9.49 -4.45
C PRO A 69 -20.50 -11.01 -4.53
N SER A 70 -21.53 -11.43 -5.27
CA SER A 70 -21.90 -12.83 -5.45
C SER A 70 -20.86 -13.62 -6.24
N ALA A 71 -20.24 -13.00 -7.25
CA ALA A 71 -19.21 -13.60 -8.10
C ALA A 71 -17.80 -13.08 -7.78
N LEU A 72 -16.79 -13.94 -7.99
CA LEU A 72 -15.39 -13.51 -8.02
C LEU A 72 -15.08 -12.89 -9.39
N GLY A 73 -14.22 -11.88 -9.41
CA GLY A 73 -13.77 -11.21 -10.62
C GLY A 73 -13.74 -9.70 -10.46
N PRO A 74 -13.59 -8.95 -11.57
CA PRO A 74 -13.70 -7.50 -11.56
C PRO A 74 -15.05 -7.06 -11.02
N VAL A 75 -15.04 -6.12 -10.09
CA VAL A 75 -16.25 -5.42 -9.62
C VAL A 75 -16.50 -4.27 -10.59
N THR A 76 -17.69 -4.22 -11.19
CA THR A 76 -18.06 -3.16 -12.13
C THR A 76 -19.27 -2.38 -11.63
N TYR A 77 -19.45 -1.17 -12.15
CA TYR A 77 -20.66 -0.38 -11.89
C TYR A 77 -21.92 -1.19 -12.24
N GLU A 78 -21.90 -1.87 -13.39
CA GLU A 78 -23.02 -2.71 -13.85
C GLU A 78 -23.30 -3.86 -12.88
N SER A 79 -22.28 -4.61 -12.43
CA SER A 79 -22.50 -5.73 -11.51
C SER A 79 -23.08 -5.28 -10.17
N LEU A 80 -22.58 -4.14 -9.65
CA LEU A 80 -23.03 -3.58 -8.37
C LEU A 80 -24.43 -2.96 -8.44
N THR A 81 -24.85 -2.42 -9.58
CA THR A 81 -26.18 -1.82 -9.75
C THR A 81 -27.24 -2.82 -10.22
N THR A 82 -26.84 -4.04 -10.60
CA THR A 82 -27.75 -5.08 -11.09
C THR A 82 -27.69 -6.33 -10.21
N THR A 83 -26.78 -7.27 -10.50
CA THR A 83 -26.65 -8.58 -9.85
C THR A 83 -26.45 -8.47 -8.34
N ASP A 84 -25.65 -7.50 -7.89
CA ASP A 84 -25.30 -7.31 -6.49
C ASP A 84 -25.95 -6.06 -5.86
N SER A 85 -27.05 -5.58 -6.44
CA SER A 85 -27.77 -4.37 -5.99
C SER A 85 -28.34 -4.45 -4.57
N ASP A 86 -28.41 -5.65 -3.99
CA ASP A 86 -28.83 -5.92 -2.62
C ASP A 86 -27.65 -6.02 -1.63
N ARG A 87 -26.40 -5.84 -2.09
CA ARG A 87 -25.21 -5.86 -1.25
C ARG A 87 -24.85 -4.45 -0.79
N ALA A 88 -24.37 -4.32 0.45
CA ALA A 88 -23.92 -3.05 1.02
C ALA A 88 -22.79 -2.38 0.22
N VAL A 89 -21.99 -3.16 -0.52
CA VAL A 89 -20.96 -2.59 -1.42
C VAL A 89 -21.55 -1.90 -2.65
N ALA A 90 -22.82 -2.15 -3.00
CA ALA A 90 -23.49 -1.48 -4.12
C ALA A 90 -23.57 0.05 -3.95
N GLU A 91 -23.56 0.53 -2.70
CA GLU A 91 -23.46 1.96 -2.38
C GLU A 91 -22.17 2.62 -2.93
N LEU A 92 -21.16 1.81 -3.28
CA LEU A 92 -19.90 2.24 -3.86
C LEU A 92 -19.84 2.03 -5.38
N ALA A 93 -20.96 1.79 -6.07
CA ALA A 93 -21.00 1.52 -7.50
C ALA A 93 -20.28 2.57 -8.35
N ASP A 94 -20.44 3.86 -8.03
CA ASP A 94 -19.78 4.99 -8.71
C ASP A 94 -18.25 4.97 -8.61
N PHE A 95 -17.71 4.16 -7.71
CA PHE A 95 -16.28 3.99 -7.47
C PHE A 95 -15.78 2.58 -7.83
N ALA A 96 -16.60 1.76 -8.49
CA ALA A 96 -16.28 0.35 -8.77
C ALA A 96 -14.90 0.14 -9.43
N ASP A 97 -14.52 1.03 -10.36
CA ASP A 97 -13.22 1.02 -11.04
C ASP A 97 -12.02 1.34 -10.14
N LYS A 98 -12.29 1.82 -8.92
CA LYS A 98 -11.31 2.13 -7.87
C LYS A 98 -11.33 1.12 -6.72
N LEU A 99 -12.23 0.13 -6.75
CA LEU A 99 -12.33 -0.88 -5.70
C LEU A 99 -11.42 -2.07 -5.98
N LEU A 100 -10.55 -2.37 -5.02
CA LEU A 100 -9.88 -3.67 -4.92
C LEU A 100 -10.39 -4.40 -3.67
N MET A 101 -11.21 -5.42 -3.88
CA MET A 101 -11.83 -6.17 -2.80
C MET A 101 -11.10 -7.47 -2.53
N VAL A 102 -10.75 -7.71 -1.25
CA VAL A 102 -10.10 -8.95 -0.80
C VAL A 102 -10.98 -9.60 0.26
N ARG A 103 -11.43 -10.83 0.01
CA ARG A 103 -12.25 -11.62 0.94
C ARG A 103 -11.62 -12.98 1.25
N GLY A 104 -12.14 -13.66 2.27
CA GLY A 104 -11.71 -15.01 2.64
C GLY A 104 -10.42 -15.07 3.47
N THR A 105 -9.97 -13.94 4.02
CA THR A 105 -8.89 -13.92 4.99
C THR A 105 -9.38 -14.48 6.32
N ARG A 106 -8.50 -15.18 7.03
CA ARG A 106 -8.78 -15.77 8.34
C ARG A 106 -7.70 -15.34 9.33
N PHE A 107 -8.11 -15.13 10.57
CA PHE A 107 -7.16 -14.96 11.66
C PHE A 107 -6.37 -16.25 11.88
N ALA A 108 -5.11 -16.12 12.30
CA ALA A 108 -4.22 -17.26 12.53
C ALA A 108 -4.63 -18.10 13.75
N PHE A 109 -5.34 -17.50 14.70
CA PHE A 109 -5.79 -18.16 15.91
C PHE A 109 -7.32 -18.10 16.05
N PRO A 110 -7.94 -19.10 16.69
CA PRO A 110 -9.35 -19.01 17.06
C PRO A 110 -9.56 -17.89 18.09
N GLY A 111 -10.75 -17.30 18.09
CA GLY A 111 -11.21 -16.48 19.22
C GLY A 111 -11.51 -17.33 20.46
N ASN A 112 -11.69 -16.69 21.61
CA ASN A 112 -12.04 -17.36 22.86
C ASN A 112 -13.44 -16.92 23.34
N GLY A 113 -14.50 -17.57 22.85
CA GLY A 113 -15.87 -17.40 23.31
C GLY A 113 -16.68 -16.24 22.71
N CYS A 114 -16.06 -15.29 21.99
CA CYS A 114 -16.78 -14.22 21.29
C CYS A 114 -16.03 -13.79 20.01
N GLY A 115 -16.72 -13.72 18.87
CA GLY A 115 -16.12 -13.30 17.60
C GLY A 115 -15.69 -11.82 17.58
N HIS A 116 -16.40 -10.95 18.29
CA HIS A 116 -16.09 -9.52 18.36
C HIS A 116 -14.72 -9.30 19.00
N SER A 117 -14.54 -9.79 20.23
CA SER A 117 -13.27 -9.67 20.97
C SER A 117 -12.18 -10.51 20.33
N GLY A 118 -12.50 -11.72 19.87
CA GLY A 118 -11.54 -12.60 19.21
C GLY A 118 -10.92 -12.00 17.95
N GLY A 119 -11.72 -11.30 17.13
CA GLY A 119 -11.22 -10.55 15.99
C GLY A 119 -10.46 -9.29 16.42
N GLY A 120 -11.03 -8.49 17.33
CA GLY A 120 -10.42 -7.26 17.83
C GLY A 120 -9.02 -7.48 18.42
N ASN A 121 -8.83 -8.55 19.19
CA ASN A 121 -7.57 -8.89 19.83
C ASN A 121 -6.47 -9.33 18.85
N GLN A 122 -6.84 -9.80 17.66
CA GLN A 122 -5.91 -10.30 16.64
C GLN A 122 -5.62 -9.26 15.54
N VAL A 123 -6.54 -8.30 15.34
CA VAL A 123 -6.33 -7.19 14.41
C VAL A 123 -5.11 -6.38 14.87
N LEU A 124 -4.18 -6.15 13.95
CA LEU A 124 -2.90 -5.47 14.15
C LEU A 124 -1.88 -6.16 15.08
N THR A 125 -2.27 -7.15 15.88
CA THR A 125 -1.34 -7.90 16.74
C THR A 125 -0.83 -9.19 16.10
N ALA A 126 -1.68 -9.83 15.28
CA ALA A 126 -1.46 -11.18 14.75
C ALA A 126 -1.04 -12.19 15.84
N ALA A 127 -1.55 -12.02 17.07
CA ALA A 127 -1.19 -12.80 18.25
C ALA A 127 -2.39 -13.60 18.79
N LYS A 128 -2.15 -14.48 19.76
CA LYS A 128 -3.23 -15.23 20.42
C LYS A 128 -4.14 -14.31 21.25
N VAL A 129 -5.32 -14.84 21.56
CA VAL A 129 -6.28 -14.26 22.51
C VAL A 129 -6.10 -14.94 23.87
N SER A 130 -6.24 -14.21 24.97
CA SER A 130 -6.11 -14.79 26.32
C SER A 130 -7.09 -15.93 26.56
N ASP A 131 -6.63 -16.98 27.23
CA ASP A 131 -7.51 -18.08 27.70
C ASP A 131 -8.41 -17.62 28.86
N THR A 132 -7.86 -16.80 29.76
CA THR A 132 -8.57 -16.14 30.87
C THR A 132 -8.01 -14.73 31.05
N PRO A 133 -8.84 -13.67 31.06
CA PRO A 133 -10.29 -13.68 30.83
C PRO A 133 -10.68 -14.15 29.42
N SER A 134 -11.92 -14.62 29.26
CA SER A 134 -12.49 -15.11 28.01
C SER A 134 -13.72 -14.29 27.57
N GLY A 135 -14.30 -14.64 26.42
CA GLY A 135 -15.49 -13.98 25.88
C GLY A 135 -15.21 -12.52 25.52
N ALA A 136 -16.19 -11.65 25.82
CA ALA A 136 -16.08 -10.21 25.57
C ALA A 136 -14.95 -9.53 26.35
N GLY A 137 -14.52 -10.13 27.48
CA GLY A 137 -13.43 -9.60 28.32
C GLY A 137 -12.03 -10.10 27.95
N SER A 138 -11.89 -10.91 26.90
CA SER A 138 -10.59 -11.45 26.49
C SER A 138 -9.61 -10.37 26.02
N LEU A 139 -8.31 -10.65 26.17
CA LEU A 139 -7.22 -9.72 25.90
C LEU A 139 -6.38 -10.16 24.69
N ALA A 140 -5.79 -9.18 24.01
CA ALA A 140 -4.72 -9.41 23.05
C ALA A 140 -3.43 -9.84 23.78
N MET A 141 -2.79 -10.91 23.30
CA MET A 141 -1.55 -11.43 23.92
C MET A 141 -0.27 -10.94 23.25
N GLY A 142 -0.37 -10.00 22.32
CA GLY A 142 0.78 -9.44 21.61
C GLY A 142 0.63 -7.95 21.40
N GLU A 143 1.76 -7.31 21.19
CA GLU A 143 1.82 -5.92 20.80
C GLU A 143 1.22 -5.73 19.39
N SER A 144 0.48 -4.63 19.21
CA SER A 144 -0.03 -4.22 17.91
C SER A 144 1.04 -3.53 17.05
N ILE A 145 0.97 -3.72 15.74
CA ILE A 145 1.96 -3.20 14.79
C ILE A 145 2.06 -1.67 14.78
N ASP A 146 0.97 -0.97 15.04
CA ASP A 146 0.95 0.49 15.20
C ASP A 146 1.74 0.93 16.43
N ASN A 147 1.60 0.26 17.56
CA ASN A 147 2.38 0.54 18.77
C ASN A 147 3.87 0.24 18.55
N ARG A 148 4.18 -0.86 17.85
CA ARG A 148 5.55 -1.17 17.43
C ARG A 148 6.12 -0.09 16.51
N ILE A 149 5.39 0.30 15.47
CA ILE A 149 5.79 1.37 14.54
C ILE A 149 6.05 2.67 15.29
N ALA A 150 5.16 3.06 16.22
CA ALA A 150 5.32 4.24 17.05
C ALA A 150 6.63 4.19 17.83
N ARG A 151 6.93 3.09 18.52
CA ARG A 151 8.20 2.93 19.25
C ARG A 151 9.44 3.02 18.34
N GLU A 152 9.40 2.44 17.14
CA GLU A 152 10.57 2.39 16.26
C GLU A 152 10.79 3.70 15.48
N LEU A 153 9.74 4.45 15.19
CA LEU A 153 9.79 5.60 14.28
C LEU A 153 9.52 6.96 14.95
N GLN A 154 8.86 7.00 16.11
CA GLN A 154 8.62 8.27 16.80
C GLN A 154 9.80 8.64 17.72
N PRO A 155 10.27 9.91 17.68
CA PRO A 155 11.23 10.41 18.66
C PRO A 155 10.65 10.34 20.09
N PRO A 156 11.50 10.19 21.13
CA PRO A 156 11.03 10.24 22.51
C PRO A 156 10.33 11.57 22.82
N GLY A 157 9.12 11.52 23.38
CA GLY A 157 8.42 12.69 23.92
C GLY A 157 7.48 13.43 22.95
N VAL A 158 7.04 12.79 21.87
CA VAL A 158 5.97 13.27 20.97
C VAL A 158 4.75 12.37 21.07
#